data_AF-A0A258LBZ5-F1
#
_entry.id   AF-A0A258LBZ5-F1
#
_cell.length_a   1.000
_cell.length_b   1.000
_cell.length_c   1.000
_cell.angle_alpha   90.00
_cell.angle_beta   90.00
_cell.angle_gamma   90.00
#
_symmetry.space_group_name_H-M   'P 1'
#
loop_
_entity.id
_entity.type
_entity.pdbx_description
1 polymer ?
#
loop_
_entity_poly.entity_id
_entity_poly.type
_entity_poly.pdbx_seq_one_letter_code
_entity_poly.pdbx_strand_id
1 'polypeptide(L)'
;DNWNYFNSGSMVINVAAMRATYHDFESLIRRRIETPTPHSYDDQQALNEAYRGHWERLDPRLNWKPYWGFERGAALLHFHGPKLSVLEAIAAGRWHDDNPTAVQWRKMVEAHLEGYIAWAGVLGDRLQNYDMALALRLQTAASALTRHRDMDTSFMDFCMF
;
A
#
# COMPACT_ATOMS: atom_id res chain seq x y z
N ASP A 1 15.65 -2.23 -3.24
CA ASP A 1 15.27 -0.94 -3.87
C ASP A 1 16.49 -0.23 -4.42
N ASN A 2 16.46 0.15 -5.70
CA ASN A 2 17.55 0.91 -6.33
C ASN A 2 17.48 2.43 -6.05
N TRP A 3 16.61 2.87 -5.14
CA TRP A 3 16.51 4.26 -4.64
C TRP A 3 16.45 5.37 -5.69
N ASN A 4 16.07 5.04 -6.92
CA ASN A 4 16.01 5.94 -8.08
C ASN A 4 14.57 6.31 -8.44
N TYR A 5 13.62 5.92 -7.60
CA TYR A 5 12.19 6.09 -7.81
C TYR A 5 11.53 6.31 -6.44
N PHE A 6 10.90 7.47 -6.25
CA PHE A 6 10.28 7.81 -4.97
C PHE A 6 8.80 7.41 -4.97
N ASN A 7 8.25 7.14 -3.79
CA ASN A 7 6.82 6.84 -3.63
C ASN A 7 6.03 8.10 -3.26
N SER A 8 4.94 8.39 -3.97
CA SER A 8 4.13 9.62 -3.74
C SER A 8 3.18 9.55 -2.54
N GLY A 9 3.21 8.48 -1.75
CA GLY A 9 2.30 8.28 -0.62
C GLY A 9 2.40 9.32 0.51
N SER A 10 3.59 9.90 0.70
CA SER A 10 3.85 10.96 1.66
C SER A 10 4.96 11.84 1.13
N MET A 11 4.73 13.16 1.12
CA MET A 11 5.64 14.13 0.50
C MET A 11 5.64 15.44 1.27
N VAL A 12 6.79 16.10 1.28
CA VAL A 12 6.94 17.52 1.65
C VAL A 12 7.34 18.27 0.38
N ILE A 13 6.61 19.32 0.05
CA ILE A 13 6.78 20.04 -1.21
C ILE A 13 7.22 21.48 -0.92
N ASN A 14 8.32 21.91 -1.54
CA ASN A 14 8.66 23.32 -1.64
C ASN A 14 7.73 23.98 -2.66
N VAL A 15 6.62 24.54 -2.17
CA VAL A 15 5.56 25.13 -3.00
C VAL A 15 6.10 26.28 -3.85
N ALA A 16 7.02 27.10 -3.33
CA ALA A 16 7.59 28.20 -4.09
C ALA A 16 8.40 27.71 -5.30
N ALA A 17 9.26 26.71 -5.09
CA ALA A 17 10.02 26.10 -6.17
C ALA A 17 9.12 25.38 -7.19
N MET A 18 8.13 24.62 -6.71
CA MET A 18 7.19 23.90 -7.60
C MET A 18 6.33 24.86 -8.43
N ARG A 19 5.95 26.04 -7.88
CA ARG A 19 5.25 27.08 -8.65
C ARG A 19 6.12 27.63 -9.78
N ALA A 20 7.43 27.76 -9.56
CA ALA A 20 8.35 28.24 -10.60
C ALA A 20 8.44 27.28 -11.79
N THR A 21 8.23 25.97 -11.58
CA THR A 21 8.26 24.93 -12.62
C THR A 21 6.88 24.45 -13.06
N TYR A 22 5.81 25.16 -12.64
CA TYR A 22 4.43 24.70 -12.82
C TYR A 22 4.07 24.48 -14.31
N HIS A 23 4.43 25.42 -15.19
CA HIS A 23 4.07 25.33 -16.61
C HIS A 23 4.76 24.17 -17.33
N ASP A 24 6.01 23.86 -16.97
CA ASP A 24 6.73 22.72 -17.54
C ASP A 24 6.11 21.40 -17.08
N PHE A 25 5.75 21.32 -15.80
CA PHE A 25 5.09 20.15 -15.23
C PHE A 25 3.69 19.93 -15.83
N GLU A 26 2.90 21.00 -15.98
CA GLU A 26 1.60 20.95 -16.62
C GLU A 26 1.72 20.48 -18.09
N SER A 27 2.67 21.05 -18.83
CA SER A 27 2.93 20.68 -20.23
C SER A 27 3.33 19.22 -20.38
N LEU A 28 4.13 18.70 -19.43
CA LEU A 28 4.48 17.28 -19.37
C LEU A 28 3.24 16.41 -19.18
N ILE A 29 2.40 16.72 -18.20
CA ILE A 29 1.18 15.96 -17.89
C ILE A 29 0.23 15.96 -19.08
N ARG A 30 -0.01 17.12 -19.70
CA ARG A 30 -0.87 17.26 -20.89
C ARG A 30 -0.40 16.35 -22.03
N ARG A 31 0.89 16.43 -22.36
CA ARG A 31 1.50 15.59 -23.40
C ARG A 31 1.34 14.10 -23.09
N ARG A 32 1.47 13.69 -21.83
CA ARG A 32 1.36 12.29 -21.41
C ARG A 32 -0.08 11.77 -21.45
N ILE A 33 -1.05 12.57 -21.04
CA ILE A 33 -2.48 12.21 -21.10
C ILE A 33 -2.98 12.13 -22.54
N GLU A 34 -2.37 12.86 -23.47
CA GLU A 34 -2.68 12.76 -24.91
C GLU A 34 -2.12 11.50 -25.57
N THR A 35 -1.29 10.70 -24.88
CA THR A 35 -0.76 9.43 -25.44
C THR A 35 -1.79 8.30 -25.40
N PRO A 36 -1.64 7.24 -26.23
CA PRO A 36 -2.63 6.15 -26.37
C PRO A 36 -2.87 5.30 -25.10
N THR A 37 -2.06 5.46 -24.06
CA THR A 37 -2.17 4.71 -22.80
C THR A 37 -2.25 5.65 -21.58
N PRO A 38 -3.24 6.55 -21.50
CA PRO A 38 -3.28 7.55 -20.43
C PRO A 38 -3.60 6.93 -19.07
N HIS A 39 -4.33 5.80 -19.05
CA HIS A 39 -4.72 5.10 -17.83
C HIS A 39 -3.54 4.52 -17.05
N SER A 40 -2.35 4.42 -17.66
CA SER A 40 -1.16 3.97 -16.97
C SER A 40 -0.33 5.12 -16.39
N TYR A 41 -0.75 6.38 -16.53
CA TYR A 41 0.03 7.54 -16.06
C TYR A 41 -0.60 8.14 -14.80
N ASP A 42 -0.03 7.80 -13.65
CA ASP A 42 -0.46 8.28 -12.34
C ASP A 42 0.40 9.45 -11.82
N ASP A 43 0.03 9.95 -10.65
CA ASP A 43 0.73 11.04 -9.94
C ASP A 43 2.18 10.69 -9.62
N GLN A 44 2.45 9.45 -9.18
CA GLN A 44 3.78 8.98 -8.84
C GLN A 44 4.70 8.98 -10.08
N GLN A 45 4.20 8.51 -11.22
CA GLN A 45 4.92 8.52 -12.48
C GLN A 45 5.16 9.94 -12.98
N ALA A 46 4.14 10.80 -12.92
CA ALA A 46 4.26 12.21 -13.30
C ALA A 46 5.36 12.92 -12.51
N LEU A 47 5.35 12.76 -11.18
CA LEU A 47 6.34 13.40 -10.32
C LEU A 47 7.75 12.79 -10.49
N ASN A 48 7.86 11.46 -10.63
CA ASN A 48 9.16 10.81 -10.85
C ASN A 48 9.76 11.12 -12.24
N GLU A 49 8.94 11.48 -13.22
CA GLU A 49 9.41 11.93 -14.53
C GLU A 49 9.86 13.40 -14.48
N ALA A 50 9.03 14.27 -13.92
CA ALA A 50 9.29 15.71 -13.87
C ALA A 50 10.45 16.10 -12.95
N TYR A 51 10.57 15.43 -11.80
CA TYR A 51 11.45 15.87 -10.70
C TYR A 51 12.52 14.84 -10.35
N ARG A 52 12.87 13.93 -11.26
CA ARG A 52 13.95 12.96 -11.01
C ARG A 52 15.25 13.69 -10.66
N GLY A 53 15.85 13.35 -9.53
CA GLY A 53 17.07 14.00 -9.04
C GLY A 53 16.82 15.37 -8.38
N HIS A 54 15.57 15.81 -8.26
CA HIS A 54 15.16 17.07 -7.62
C HIS A 54 14.34 16.83 -6.34
N TRP A 55 14.55 15.70 -5.69
CA TRP A 55 13.92 15.35 -4.40
C TRP A 55 14.93 14.78 -3.43
N GLU A 56 14.66 15.00 -2.15
CA GLU A 56 15.42 14.44 -1.04
C GLU A 56 14.63 13.33 -0.35
N ARG A 57 15.32 12.45 0.37
CA ARG A 57 14.69 11.32 1.05
C ARG A 57 14.10 11.77 2.38
N LEU A 58 12.84 11.44 2.59
CA LEU A 58 12.22 11.44 3.91
C LEU A 58 12.57 10.15 4.66
N ASP A 59 12.42 10.19 5.98
CA ASP A 59 12.48 8.98 6.81
C ASP A 59 11.41 7.97 6.34
N PRO A 60 11.76 6.71 6.04
CA PRO A 60 10.80 5.68 5.63
C PRO A 60 9.63 5.49 6.61
N ARG A 61 9.82 5.82 7.89
CA ARG A 61 8.76 5.77 8.93
C ARG A 61 7.61 6.75 8.69
N LEU A 62 7.79 7.72 7.77
CA LEU A 62 6.75 8.65 7.31
C LEU A 62 5.96 8.11 6.11
N ASN A 63 6.23 6.88 5.67
CA ASN A 63 5.54 6.24 4.54
C ASN A 63 5.60 4.70 4.68
N TRP A 64 5.43 4.19 5.90
CA TRP A 64 5.61 2.77 6.18
C TRP A 64 4.50 1.95 5.53
N LYS A 65 4.84 0.78 4.99
CA LYS A 65 3.88 -0.08 4.28
C LYS A 65 3.61 -1.35 5.07
N PRO A 66 2.37 -1.86 5.13
CA PRO A 66 2.07 -3.06 5.90
C PRO A 66 2.94 -4.27 5.55
N TYR A 67 3.26 -4.41 4.26
CA TYR A 67 4.07 -5.51 3.74
C TYR A 67 5.59 -5.37 4.01
N TRP A 68 6.04 -4.30 4.66
CA TRP A 68 7.40 -4.18 5.21
C TRP A 68 7.55 -4.78 6.61
N GLY A 69 6.46 -5.31 7.17
CA GLY A 69 6.41 -5.81 8.54
C GLY A 69 5.93 -4.76 9.53
N PHE A 70 5.94 -5.12 10.80
CA PHE A 70 5.52 -4.23 11.88
C PHE A 70 6.69 -3.39 12.39
N GLU A 71 6.50 -2.07 12.46
CA GLU A 71 7.47 -1.12 12.99
C GLU A 71 6.77 -0.14 13.93
N ARG A 72 7.02 -0.28 15.23
CA ARG A 72 6.34 0.52 16.27
C ARG A 72 6.60 2.02 16.13
N GLY A 73 7.76 2.39 15.59
CA GLY A 73 8.18 3.76 15.34
C GLY A 73 7.67 4.37 14.03
N ALA A 74 6.89 3.63 13.23
CA ALA A 74 6.25 4.21 12.05
C ALA A 74 5.25 5.28 12.47
N ALA A 75 5.45 6.50 11.97
CA ALA A 75 4.58 7.64 12.25
C ALA A 75 3.38 7.68 11.31
N LEU A 76 3.57 7.22 10.05
CA LEU A 76 2.52 7.15 9.04
C LEU A 76 2.51 5.76 8.41
N LEU A 77 1.36 5.08 8.50
CA LEU A 77 1.12 3.83 7.80
C LEU A 77 0.39 4.12 6.49
N HIS A 78 1.06 3.88 5.37
CA HIS A 78 0.51 3.96 4.04
C HIS A 78 0.09 2.56 3.57
N PHE A 79 -1.21 2.33 3.45
CA PHE A 79 -1.77 1.13 2.82
C PHE A 79 -1.53 1.14 1.30
N HIS A 80 -0.27 0.99 0.89
CA HIS A 80 0.13 0.81 -0.50
C HIS A 80 -0.24 -0.62 -0.92
N GLY A 81 -1.15 -0.77 -1.89
CA GLY A 81 -1.72 -2.06 -2.26
C GLY A 81 -3.04 -2.37 -1.54
N PRO A 82 -3.22 -3.60 -1.00
CA PRO A 82 -4.47 -4.06 -0.39
C PRO A 82 -5.03 -3.10 0.66
N LYS A 83 -6.24 -2.58 0.41
CA LYS A 83 -6.99 -1.79 1.38
C LYS A 83 -7.74 -2.70 2.34
N LEU A 84 -8.28 -2.15 3.43
CA LEU A 84 -9.01 -2.92 4.44
C LEU A 84 -10.12 -3.80 3.85
N SER A 85 -10.88 -3.30 2.87
CA SER A 85 -11.93 -4.09 2.19
C SER A 85 -11.38 -5.31 1.44
N VAL A 86 -10.17 -5.21 0.90
CA VAL A 86 -9.47 -6.33 0.25
C VAL A 86 -9.07 -7.37 1.30
N LEU A 87 -8.51 -6.92 2.43
CA LEU A 87 -8.17 -7.81 3.56
C LEU A 87 -9.41 -8.56 4.07
N GLU A 88 -10.52 -7.84 4.27
CA GLU A 88 -11.80 -8.40 4.71
C GLU A 88 -12.34 -9.45 3.72
N ALA A 89 -12.23 -9.19 2.42
CA ALA A 89 -12.68 -10.11 1.37
C ALA A 89 -11.80 -11.37 1.29
N ILE A 90 -10.47 -11.23 1.35
CA ILE A 90 -9.53 -12.35 1.36
C ILE A 90 -9.77 -13.23 2.58
N ALA A 91 -9.81 -12.62 3.78
CA ALA A 91 -9.98 -13.35 5.03
C ALA A 91 -11.33 -14.09 5.12
N ALA A 92 -12.34 -13.63 4.38
CA ALA A 92 -13.65 -14.26 4.32
C ALA A 92 -13.83 -15.22 3.13
N GLY A 93 -12.80 -15.48 2.32
CA GLY A 93 -12.90 -16.31 1.13
C GLY A 93 -13.80 -15.73 0.03
N ARG A 94 -14.04 -14.42 0.05
CA ARG A 94 -14.85 -13.68 -0.94
C ARG A 94 -14.01 -12.90 -1.94
N TRP A 95 -12.68 -13.03 -1.88
CA TRP A 95 -11.78 -12.41 -2.86
C TRP A 95 -11.79 -13.19 -4.16
N HIS A 96 -11.82 -12.47 -5.28
CA HIS A 96 -11.83 -13.06 -6.61
C HIS A 96 -10.58 -12.63 -7.38
N ASP A 97 -9.86 -13.61 -7.93
CA ASP A 97 -8.69 -13.40 -8.79
C ASP A 97 -9.10 -13.14 -10.24
N ASP A 98 -10.03 -12.24 -10.45
CA ASP A 98 -10.64 -11.98 -11.75
C ASP A 98 -9.72 -11.24 -12.72
N ASN A 99 -8.66 -10.61 -12.20
CA ASN A 99 -7.68 -9.87 -12.99
C ASN A 99 -6.26 -9.91 -12.36
N PRO A 100 -5.21 -9.55 -13.12
CA PRO A 100 -3.83 -9.60 -12.63
C PRO A 100 -3.56 -8.79 -11.36
N THR A 101 -4.20 -7.63 -11.20
CA THR A 101 -4.07 -6.79 -10.00
C THR A 101 -4.67 -7.50 -8.79
N ALA A 102 -5.83 -8.14 -8.96
CA ALA A 102 -6.48 -8.88 -7.88
C ALA A 102 -5.64 -10.07 -7.41
N VAL A 103 -5.03 -10.81 -8.36
CA VAL A 103 -4.06 -11.87 -8.07
C VAL A 103 -2.86 -11.33 -7.29
N GLN A 104 -2.31 -10.19 -7.71
CA GLN A 104 -1.15 -9.59 -7.05
C GLN A 104 -1.47 -9.14 -5.62
N TRP A 105 -2.66 -8.58 -5.40
CA TRP A 105 -3.08 -8.19 -4.05
C TRP A 105 -3.22 -9.39 -3.13
N ARG A 106 -3.84 -10.50 -3.59
CA ARG A 106 -3.92 -11.72 -2.78
C ARG A 106 -2.53 -12.23 -2.41
N LYS A 107 -1.65 -12.41 -3.40
CA LYS A 107 -0.27 -12.86 -3.18
C LYS A 107 0.49 -11.96 -2.20
N MET A 108 0.29 -10.64 -2.28
CA MET A 108 0.92 -9.68 -1.38
C MET A 108 0.42 -9.82 0.06
N VAL A 109 -0.89 -10.06 0.26
CA VAL A 109 -1.45 -10.32 1.60
C VAL A 109 -0.92 -11.64 2.16
N GLU A 110 -0.97 -12.71 1.37
CA GLU A 110 -0.49 -14.04 1.75
C GLU A 110 1.00 -14.02 2.14
N ALA A 111 1.85 -13.42 1.30
CA ALA A 111 3.30 -13.35 1.54
C ALA A 111 3.70 -12.49 2.75
N HIS A 112 2.83 -11.59 3.20
CA HIS A 112 3.12 -10.63 4.27
C HIS A 112 2.04 -10.58 5.35
N LEU A 113 1.38 -11.72 5.57
CA LEU A 113 0.18 -11.84 6.40
C LEU A 113 0.41 -11.34 7.84
N GLU A 114 1.57 -11.63 8.42
CA GLU A 114 1.94 -11.18 9.77
C GLU A 114 1.96 -9.65 9.89
N GLY A 115 2.48 -8.95 8.87
CA GLY A 115 2.51 -7.50 8.84
C GLY A 115 1.09 -6.92 8.80
N TYR A 116 0.21 -7.49 7.97
CA TYR A 116 -1.19 -7.06 7.90
C TYR A 116 -1.95 -7.32 9.20
N ILE A 117 -1.78 -8.50 9.82
CA ILE A 117 -2.41 -8.84 11.11
C ILE A 117 -1.94 -7.86 12.20
N ALA A 118 -0.64 -7.66 12.34
CA ALA A 118 -0.08 -6.77 13.36
C ALA A 118 -0.56 -5.33 13.20
N TRP A 119 -0.54 -4.79 11.97
CA TRP A 119 -1.00 -3.44 11.71
C TRP A 119 -2.51 -3.28 11.93
N ALA A 120 -3.32 -4.23 11.48
CA ALA A 120 -4.76 -4.20 11.71
C ALA A 120 -5.11 -4.25 13.20
N GLY A 121 -4.44 -5.11 13.98
CA GLY A 121 -4.62 -5.18 15.44
C GLY A 121 -4.24 -3.86 16.13
N VAL A 122 -3.03 -3.35 15.88
CA VAL A 122 -2.54 -2.12 16.53
C VAL A 122 -3.37 -0.90 16.15
N LEU A 123 -3.77 -0.76 14.89
CA LEU A 123 -4.67 0.32 14.49
C LEU A 123 -6.06 0.15 15.09
N GLY A 124 -6.56 -1.08 15.15
CA GLY A 124 -7.81 -1.43 15.81
C GLY A 124 -7.83 -0.94 17.26
N ASP A 125 -6.79 -1.26 18.04
CA ASP A 125 -6.66 -0.82 19.44
C ASP A 125 -6.57 0.70 19.57
N ARG A 126 -5.75 1.36 18.72
CA ARG A 126 -5.57 2.81 18.78
C ARG A 126 -6.83 3.58 18.43
N LEU A 127 -7.64 3.07 17.51
CA LEU A 127 -8.82 3.76 17.01
C LEU A 127 -10.06 3.58 17.88
N GLN A 128 -10.04 2.72 18.91
CA GLN A 128 -11.20 2.49 19.79
C GLN A 128 -11.81 3.79 20.35
N ASN A 129 -10.97 4.79 20.64
CA ASN A 129 -11.41 6.07 21.21
C ASN A 129 -11.64 7.18 20.17
N TYR A 130 -11.42 6.91 18.87
CA TYR A 130 -11.53 7.92 17.80
C TYR A 130 -12.57 7.54 16.75
N ASP A 131 -12.57 6.26 16.34
CA ASP A 131 -13.51 5.69 15.38
C ASP A 131 -13.74 4.22 15.74
N MET A 132 -14.73 4.00 16.60
CA MET A 132 -15.07 2.65 17.09
C MET A 132 -15.50 1.71 15.95
N ALA A 133 -16.18 2.22 14.93
CA ALA A 133 -16.64 1.40 13.82
C ALA A 133 -15.46 0.89 13.00
N LEU A 134 -14.50 1.76 12.68
CA LEU A 134 -13.27 1.36 11.99
C LEU A 134 -12.39 0.47 12.87
N ALA A 135 -12.29 0.76 14.17
CA ALA A 135 -11.57 -0.06 15.13
C ALA A 135 -12.08 -1.51 15.13
N LEU A 136 -13.40 -1.70 15.21
CA LEU A 136 -14.02 -3.02 15.20
C LEU A 136 -13.77 -3.75 13.86
N ARG A 137 -13.85 -3.04 12.74
CA ARG A 137 -13.54 -3.62 11.42
C ARG A 137 -12.09 -4.10 11.33
N LEU A 138 -11.15 -3.30 11.80
CA LEU A 138 -9.73 -3.64 11.83
C LEU A 138 -9.45 -4.86 12.72
N GLN A 139 -10.03 -4.90 13.92
CA GLN A 139 -9.91 -6.05 14.83
C GLN A 139 -10.54 -7.32 14.23
N THR A 140 -11.71 -7.18 13.60
CA THR A 140 -12.38 -8.29 12.92
C THR A 140 -11.53 -8.82 11.76
N ALA A 141 -10.95 -7.93 10.96
CA ALA A 141 -10.05 -8.28 9.88
C ALA A 141 -8.77 -8.98 10.39
N ALA A 142 -8.13 -8.45 11.44
CA ALA A 142 -6.95 -9.08 12.05
C ALA A 142 -7.24 -10.51 12.55
N SER A 143 -8.37 -10.68 13.24
CA SER A 143 -8.85 -11.98 13.72
C SER A 143 -9.14 -12.95 12.57
N ALA A 144 -9.80 -12.47 11.51
CA ALA A 144 -10.12 -13.28 10.34
C ALA A 144 -8.87 -13.69 9.55
N LEU A 145 -7.93 -12.77 9.34
CA LEU A 145 -6.64 -13.05 8.70
C LEU A 145 -5.81 -14.06 9.49
N THR A 146 -5.86 -14.00 10.83
CA THR A 146 -5.20 -14.99 11.69
C THR A 146 -5.77 -16.39 11.45
N ARG A 147 -7.10 -16.55 11.34
CA ARG A 147 -7.72 -17.84 11.01
C ARG A 147 -7.42 -18.28 9.58
N HIS A 148 -7.35 -17.34 8.64
CA HIS A 148 -7.00 -17.63 7.25
C HIS A 148 -5.60 -18.25 7.15
N ARG A 149 -4.63 -17.76 7.93
CA ARG A 149 -3.29 -18.36 8.05
C ARG A 149 -3.35 -19.85 8.40
N ASP A 150 -4.19 -20.21 9.36
CA ASP A 150 -4.24 -21.57 9.91
C ASP A 150 -4.96 -22.55 8.96
N MET A 151 -5.71 -22.04 7.97
CA MET A 151 -6.37 -22.82 6.92
C MET A 151 -5.49 -23.08 5.69
N ASP A 152 -4.45 -22.28 5.47
CA ASP A 152 -3.49 -22.47 4.38
C ASP A 152 -2.45 -23.53 4.80
N THR A 153 -2.86 -24.80 4.74
CA THR A 153 -1.99 -25.96 4.99
C THR A 153 -1.19 -26.36 3.75
N SER A 154 -0.88 -25.45 2.82
CA SER A 154 -0.03 -25.76 1.65
C SER A 154 1.39 -26.23 2.03
N PHE A 155 1.76 -26.15 3.31
CA PHE A 155 2.96 -26.80 3.88
C PHE A 155 2.77 -28.29 4.24
N MET A 156 1.56 -28.85 4.09
CA MET A 156 1.25 -30.27 4.35
C MET A 156 1.20 -31.15 3.10
N ASP A 157 1.74 -30.69 1.96
CA ASP A 157 2.13 -31.60 0.87
C ASP A 157 3.45 -32.31 1.24
N PHE A 158 3.43 -33.14 2.28
CA PHE A 158 4.44 -34.16 2.44
C PHE A 158 4.16 -35.27 1.43
N CYS A 159 5.04 -35.40 0.43
CA CYS A 159 5.14 -36.60 -0.39
C CYS A 159 5.30 -37.82 0.52
N MET A 160 4.22 -38.57 0.73
CA MET A 160 4.35 -39.97 1.11
C MET A 160 4.72 -40.75 -0.14
N PHE A 161 5.95 -41.28 -0.13
CA PHE A 161 6.47 -42.25 -1.10
C PHE A 161 5.66 -43.54 -1.07
#